data_AF-A0AAV5BPV4-F1
#
_entry.id   AF-A0AAV5BPV4-F1
#
_cell.length_a   1.000
_cell.length_b   1.000
_cell.length_c   1.000
_cell.angle_alpha   90.00
_cell.angle_beta   90.00
_cell.angle_gamma   90.00
#
_symmetry.space_group_name_H-M   'P 1'
#
loop_
_entity.id
_entity.type
_entity.pdbx_description
1 polymer ?
#
loop_
_entity_poly.entity_id
_entity_poly.type
_entity_poly.pdbx_seq_one_letter_code
_entity_poly.pdbx_strand_id
1 'polypeptide(L)'
;MAISRLPVFYKQRDYYFYPGWAYAIPSFILKVPVSLLESIAWTSITYFLIGYAPEASRFFCHLLILFLIHTGALSMFRCVASYCQTMVAGSVGGTLSFLVILLFGGFIIPRPSMPKWLKWGFWISPLSYAEIGLTGNEFLASRWLK
;
A
#
# COMPACT_ATOMS: atom_id res chain seq x y z
N MET A 1 -6.86 4.92 15.04
CA MET A 1 -7.57 3.64 15.31
C MET A 1 -6.66 2.53 15.83
N ALA A 2 -5.47 2.29 15.25
CA ALA A 2 -4.58 1.23 15.75
C ALA A 2 -4.02 1.54 17.15
N ILE A 3 -3.47 2.75 17.33
CA ILE A 3 -2.84 3.19 18.60
C ILE A 3 -3.83 3.19 19.76
N SER A 4 -5.08 3.61 19.53
CA SER A 4 -6.12 3.65 20.56
C SER A 4 -6.54 2.29 21.09
N ARG A 5 -6.27 1.19 20.37
CA ARG A 5 -6.59 -0.18 20.79
C ARG A 5 -5.43 -0.86 21.52
N LEU A 6 -4.21 -0.31 21.44
CA LEU A 6 -3.01 -0.87 22.06
C LEU A 6 -3.11 -1.05 23.59
N PRO A 7 -3.67 -0.10 24.37
CA PRO A 7 -3.74 -0.27 25.82
C PRO A 7 -4.61 -1.47 26.24
N VAL A 8 -5.72 -1.70 25.53
CA VAL A 8 -6.61 -2.86 25.77
C VAL A 8 -5.90 -4.15 25.38
N PHE A 9 -5.21 -4.15 24.25
CA PHE A 9 -4.43 -5.30 23.78
C PHE A 9 -3.32 -5.68 24.78
N TYR A 10 -2.52 -4.70 25.24
CA TYR A 10 -1.45 -4.97 26.21
C TYR A 10 -2.02 -5.52 27.52
N LYS A 11 -3.12 -4.96 28.02
CA LYS A 11 -3.81 -5.49 29.19
C LYS A 11 -4.22 -6.96 29.00
N GLN A 12 -4.83 -7.32 27.87
CA GLN A 12 -5.28 -8.69 27.60
C GLN A 12 -4.11 -9.66 27.41
N ARG A 13 -3.02 -9.21 26.78
CA ARG A 13 -1.79 -9.99 26.61
C ARG A 13 -1.10 -10.26 27.94
N ASP A 14 -1.01 -9.27 28.81
CA ASP A 14 -0.34 -9.38 30.10
C ASP A 14 -1.09 -10.31 31.08
N TYR A 15 -2.39 -10.51 30.88
CA TYR A 15 -3.20 -11.56 31.53
C TYR A 15 -3.15 -12.92 30.81
N TYR A 16 -2.29 -13.10 29.81
CA TYR A 16 -2.12 -14.33 29.03
C TYR A 16 -3.39 -14.85 28.33
N PHE A 17 -4.37 -13.99 28.02
CA PHE A 17 -5.61 -14.42 27.34
C PHE A 17 -5.38 -14.91 25.92
N TYR A 18 -4.58 -14.20 25.12
CA TYR A 18 -4.28 -14.60 23.74
C TYR A 18 -2.95 -14.00 23.24
N PRO A 19 -2.26 -14.69 22.31
CA PRO A 19 -1.03 -14.20 21.70
C PRO A 19 -1.29 -13.10 20.65
N GLY A 20 -0.28 -12.27 20.35
CA GLY A 20 -0.44 -11.11 19.46
C GLY A 20 -0.96 -11.42 18.05
N TRP A 21 -0.65 -12.59 17.50
CA TRP A 21 -1.13 -13.01 16.18
C TRP A 21 -2.66 -13.22 16.16
N ALA A 22 -3.25 -13.67 17.28
CA ALA A 22 -4.69 -13.88 17.41
C ALA A 22 -5.48 -12.56 17.38
N TYR A 23 -4.83 -11.43 17.67
CA TYR A 23 -5.39 -10.10 17.48
C TYR A 23 -5.12 -9.54 16.07
N ALA A 24 -3.92 -9.77 15.55
CA ALA A 24 -3.49 -9.19 14.28
C ALA A 24 -4.25 -9.77 13.08
N ILE A 25 -4.42 -11.11 13.01
CA ILE A 25 -5.02 -11.79 11.85
C ILE A 25 -6.49 -11.39 11.64
N PRO A 26 -7.40 -11.48 12.63
CA PRO A 26 -8.79 -11.07 12.44
C PRO A 26 -8.92 -9.59 12.12
N SER A 27 -8.09 -8.75 12.76
CA SER A 27 -8.05 -7.31 12.50
C SER A 27 -7.59 -6.95 11.08
N PHE A 28 -6.86 -7.84 10.41
CA PHE A 28 -6.48 -7.68 9.00
C PHE A 28 -7.61 -8.17 8.09
N ILE A 29 -8.13 -9.37 8.33
CA ILE A 29 -9.22 -9.98 7.54
C ILE A 29 -10.45 -9.07 7.50
N LEU A 30 -10.85 -8.48 8.64
CA LEU A 30 -12.00 -7.58 8.70
C LEU A 30 -11.82 -6.29 7.88
N LYS A 31 -10.59 -5.89 7.57
CA LYS A 31 -10.32 -4.71 6.74
C LYS A 31 -10.29 -5.01 5.24
N VAL A 32 -10.05 -6.27 4.85
CA VAL A 32 -9.94 -6.66 3.44
C VAL A 32 -11.19 -6.28 2.63
N PRO A 33 -12.43 -6.55 3.08
CA PRO A 33 -13.63 -6.17 2.32
C PRO A 33 -13.78 -4.66 2.16
N VAL A 34 -13.48 -3.88 3.21
CA VAL A 34 -13.55 -2.42 3.17
C VAL A 34 -12.53 -1.86 2.18
N SER A 35 -11.29 -2.35 2.26
CA SER A 35 -10.22 -1.96 1.32
C SER A 35 -10.54 -2.35 -0.12
N LEU A 36 -11.23 -3.47 -0.34
CA LEU A 36 -11.67 -3.89 -1.66
C LEU A 36 -12.73 -2.94 -2.23
N LEU A 37 -13.76 -2.61 -1.44
CA LEU A 37 -14.80 -1.66 -1.84
C LEU A 37 -14.24 -0.27 -2.15
N GLU A 38 -13.35 0.23 -1.29
CA GLU A 38 -12.66 1.51 -1.53
C GLU A 38 -11.82 1.48 -2.81
N SER A 39 -11.10 0.37 -3.05
CA SER A 39 -10.30 0.21 -4.27
C SER A 39 -11.17 0.13 -5.53
N ILE A 40 -12.30 -0.59 -5.49
CA ILE A 40 -13.28 -0.66 -6.59
C ILE A 40 -13.85 0.73 -6.89
N ALA A 41 -14.27 1.46 -5.86
CA ALA A 41 -14.84 2.80 -6.03
C ALA A 41 -13.80 3.76 -6.63
N TRP A 42 -12.57 3.76 -6.10
CA TRP A 42 -11.50 4.62 -6.59
C TRP A 42 -11.07 4.28 -8.03
N THR A 43 -10.86 2.99 -8.32
CA THR A 43 -10.46 2.52 -9.66
C THR A 43 -11.54 2.78 -10.70
N SER A 44 -12.81 2.51 -10.40
CA SER A 44 -13.89 2.76 -11.36
C SER A 44 -13.98 4.24 -11.72
N ILE A 45 -13.95 5.15 -10.74
CA ILE A 45 -13.99 6.59 -11.00
C ILE A 45 -12.76 7.03 -11.81
N THR A 46 -11.56 6.73 -11.34
CA THR A 46 -10.32 7.24 -11.96
C THR A 46 -10.08 6.64 -13.34
N TYR A 47 -10.33 5.34 -13.52
CA TYR A 47 -10.06 4.64 -14.78
C TYR A 47 -10.92 5.16 -15.93
N PHE A 48 -12.22 5.32 -15.68
CA PHE A 48 -13.15 5.84 -16.69
C PHE A 48 -13.01 7.35 -16.90
N LEU A 49 -12.66 8.12 -15.85
CA LEU A 49 -12.48 9.56 -15.97
C LEU A 49 -11.21 9.94 -16.75
N ILE A 50 -10.09 9.23 -16.52
CA ILE A 50 -8.84 9.44 -17.27
C ILE A 50 -8.99 8.95 -18.71
N GLY A 51 -9.90 7.99 -18.94
CA GLY A 51 -10.18 7.45 -20.26
C GLY A 51 -9.15 6.42 -20.71
N TYR A 52 -8.73 5.52 -19.82
CA TYR A 52 -7.84 4.39 -20.12
C TYR A 52 -8.46 3.37 -21.10
N ALA A 53 -7.69 2.37 -21.54
CA ALA A 53 -8.14 1.36 -22.49
C ALA A 53 -9.40 0.60 -21.98
N PRO A 54 -10.48 0.46 -22.77
CA PRO A 54 -11.75 -0.12 -22.29
C PRO A 54 -11.75 -1.65 -22.10
N GLU A 55 -10.59 -2.31 -22.14
CA GLU A 55 -10.48 -3.76 -21.99
C GLU A 55 -10.70 -4.18 -20.52
N ALA A 56 -11.65 -5.11 -20.29
CA ALA A 56 -12.00 -5.58 -18.95
C ALA A 56 -10.81 -6.24 -18.22
N SER A 57 -9.98 -6.99 -18.92
CA SER A 57 -8.77 -7.63 -18.36
C SER A 57 -7.83 -6.59 -17.74
N ARG A 58 -7.58 -5.48 -18.46
CA ARG A 58 -6.71 -4.38 -18.01
C ARG A 58 -7.29 -3.64 -16.82
N PHE A 59 -8.62 -3.44 -16.81
CA PHE A 59 -9.31 -2.87 -15.65
C PHE A 59 -9.11 -3.73 -14.39
N PHE A 60 -9.32 -5.05 -14.47
CA PHE A 60 -9.14 -5.94 -13.33
C PHE A 60 -7.68 -6.04 -12.87
N CYS A 61 -6.71 -6.02 -13.81
CA CYS A 61 -5.30 -5.94 -13.46
C CYS A 61 -4.96 -4.63 -12.73
N HIS A 62 -5.45 -3.50 -13.23
CA HIS A 62 -5.26 -2.19 -12.61
C HIS A 62 -5.88 -2.13 -11.21
N LEU A 63 -7.09 -2.66 -11.05
CA LEU A 63 -7.78 -2.78 -9.77
C LEU A 63 -7.00 -3.65 -8.78
N LEU A 64 -6.51 -4.82 -9.21
CA LEU A 64 -5.74 -5.71 -8.36
C LEU A 64 -4.46 -5.04 -7.85
N ILE A 65 -3.72 -4.35 -8.73
CA ILE A 65 -2.50 -3.63 -8.36
C ILE A 65 -2.80 -2.55 -7.31
N LEU A 66 -3.81 -1.71 -7.55
CA LEU A 66 -4.18 -0.65 -6.62
C LEU A 66 -4.69 -1.20 -5.27
N PHE A 67 -5.45 -2.29 -5.29
CA PHE A 67 -5.89 -2.98 -4.08
C PHE A 67 -4.72 -3.53 -3.24
N LEU A 68 -3.73 -4.14 -3.88
CA LEU A 68 -2.54 -4.69 -3.20
C LEU A 68 -1.69 -3.57 -2.58
N ILE A 69 -1.50 -2.45 -3.29
CA ILE A 69 -0.79 -1.28 -2.73
C ILE A 69 -1.56 -0.72 -1.54
N HIS A 70 -2.87 -0.58 -1.66
CA HIS A 70 -3.70 0.00 -0.62
C HIS A 70 -3.63 -0.84 0.68
N THR A 71 -3.80 -2.16 0.56
CA THR A 71 -3.67 -3.09 1.70
C THR A 71 -2.24 -3.16 2.24
N GLY A 72 -1.21 -3.05 1.38
CA GLY A 72 0.19 -2.94 1.78
C GLY A 72 0.49 -1.67 2.57
N ALA A 73 0.00 -0.51 2.11
CA ALA A 73 0.15 0.77 2.79
C ALA A 73 -0.53 0.77 4.17
N LEU A 74 -1.75 0.23 4.26
CA LEU A 74 -2.44 0.05 5.54
C LEU A 74 -1.64 -0.82 6.52
N SER A 75 -0.98 -1.86 6.00
CA SER A 75 -0.15 -2.76 6.82
C SER A 75 1.13 -2.07 7.30
N MET A 76 1.77 -1.27 6.45
CA MET A 76 2.91 -0.42 6.82
C MET A 76 2.53 0.55 7.96
N PHE A 77 1.45 1.31 7.82
CA PHE A 77 1.02 2.25 8.85
C PHE A 77 0.69 1.56 10.18
N ARG A 78 0.16 0.33 10.13
CA ARG A 78 -0.05 -0.48 11.35
C ARG A 78 1.26 -0.90 12.02
N CYS A 79 2.27 -1.25 11.24
CA CYS A 79 3.60 -1.59 11.75
C CYS A 79 4.23 -0.40 12.46
N VAL A 80 4.21 0.79 11.83
CA VAL A 80 4.72 2.02 12.44
C VAL A 80 3.94 2.38 13.70
N ALA A 81 2.61 2.29 13.65
CA ALA A 81 1.75 2.55 14.82
C ALA A 81 2.05 1.60 16.00
N SER A 82 2.41 0.34 15.72
CA SER A 82 2.79 -0.64 16.74
C SER A 82 4.12 -0.29 17.40
N TYR A 83 5.04 0.34 16.67
CA TYR A 83 6.36 0.71 17.18
C TYR A 83 6.33 2.04 17.95
N CYS A 84 5.70 3.07 17.39
CA CYS A 84 5.72 4.42 17.96
C CYS A 84 4.81 4.61 19.18
N GLN A 85 3.78 3.75 19.35
CA GLN A 85 2.81 3.67 20.47
C GLN A 85 2.12 4.98 20.91
N THR A 86 2.43 6.11 20.29
CA THR A 86 1.91 7.45 20.56
C THR A 86 1.42 8.06 19.26
N MET A 87 0.33 8.84 19.32
CA MET A 87 -0.31 9.38 18.11
C MET A 87 0.64 10.28 17.31
N VAL A 88 1.37 11.15 18.00
CA VAL A 88 2.29 12.11 17.36
C VAL A 88 3.43 11.38 16.65
N ALA A 89 4.15 10.50 17.36
CA ALA A 89 5.27 9.76 16.75
C ALA A 89 4.80 8.80 15.66
N GLY A 90 3.62 8.18 15.81
CA GLY A 90 3.05 7.31 14.78
C GLY A 90 2.71 8.04 13.49
N SER A 91 2.13 9.24 13.59
CA SER A 91 1.83 10.08 12.41
C SER A 91 3.11 10.55 11.72
N VAL A 92 4.09 11.05 12.47
CA VAL A 92 5.36 11.52 11.90
C VAL A 92 6.13 10.37 11.28
N GLY A 93 6.28 9.25 12.00
CA GLY A 93 6.96 8.06 11.50
C GLY A 93 6.26 7.45 10.28
N GLY A 94 4.93 7.50 10.26
CA GLY A 94 4.13 6.99 9.14
C GLY A 94 4.36 7.82 7.88
N THR A 95 4.29 9.15 8.00
CA THR A 95 4.56 10.07 6.89
C THR A 95 5.99 9.93 6.38
N LEU A 96 6.98 9.84 7.27
CA LEU A 96 8.37 9.63 6.89
C LEU A 96 8.57 8.30 6.14
N SER A 97 7.97 7.21 6.64
CA SER A 97 8.04 5.90 5.99
C SER A 97 7.42 5.92 4.58
N PHE A 98 6.28 6.61 4.44
CA PHE A 98 5.61 6.77 3.15
C PHE A 98 6.45 7.59 2.16
N LEU A 99 7.09 8.67 2.61
CA LEU A 99 7.99 9.48 1.78
C LEU A 99 9.18 8.66 1.25
N VAL A 100 9.74 7.78 2.09
CA VAL A 100 10.84 6.90 1.67
C VAL A 100 10.38 5.95 0.55
N ILE A 101 9.20 5.34 0.69
CA ILE A 101 8.64 4.45 -0.35
C ILE A 101 8.38 5.21 -1.65
N LEU A 102 7.85 6.43 -1.57
CA LEU A 102 7.61 7.32 -2.71
C LEU A 102 8.91 7.66 -3.45
N LEU A 103 9.97 8.00 -2.72
CA LEU A 103 11.28 8.32 -3.28
C LEU A 103 11.84 7.16 -4.12
N PHE A 104 11.68 5.93 -3.63
CA PHE A 104 12.15 4.73 -4.32
C PHE A 104 11.20 4.20 -5.39
N GLY A 105 9.98 4.76 -5.54
CA GLY A 105 8.96 4.27 -6.47
C GLY A 105 9.31 4.40 -7.96
N GLY A 106 10.42 5.06 -8.32
CA GLY A 106 10.90 5.13 -9.69
C GLY A 106 10.28 6.24 -10.55
N PHE A 107 9.17 6.83 -10.11
CA PHE A 107 8.53 7.98 -10.76
C PHE A 107 9.28 9.30 -10.49
N ILE A 108 9.61 9.59 -9.23
CA ILE A 108 10.32 10.83 -8.85
C ILE A 108 11.79 10.78 -9.28
N ILE A 109 12.48 9.67 -8.97
CA ILE A 109 13.87 9.44 -9.37
C ILE A 109 13.90 8.19 -10.24
N PRO A 110 14.21 8.31 -11.55
CA PRO A 110 14.31 7.16 -12.42
C PRO A 110 15.48 6.27 -11.98
N ARG A 111 15.26 4.95 -11.97
CA ARG A 111 16.25 3.92 -11.62
C ARG A 111 17.65 4.12 -12.22
N PRO A 112 17.85 4.50 -13.50
CA PRO A 112 19.19 4.70 -14.07
C PRO A 112 19.97 5.85 -13.41
N SER A 113 19.28 6.90 -12.97
CA SER A 113 19.88 8.08 -12.34
C SER A 113 20.20 7.89 -10.86
N MET A 114 19.74 6.80 -10.24
CA MET A 114 19.97 6.50 -8.83
C MET A 114 21.42 6.03 -8.60
N PRO A 115 22.13 6.56 -7.58
CA PRO A 115 23.49 6.14 -7.29
C PRO A 115 23.53 4.66 -6.90
N LYS A 116 24.62 3.96 -7.25
CA LYS A 116 24.73 2.49 -7.14
C LYS A 116 24.38 1.96 -5.73
N TRP A 117 24.73 2.71 -4.68
CA TRP A 117 24.48 2.34 -3.29
C TRP A 117 23.01 2.51 -2.85
N LEU A 118 22.17 3.25 -3.58
CA LEU A 118 20.73 3.39 -3.30
C LEU A 118 19.85 2.48 -4.16
N LYS A 119 20.40 1.85 -5.20
CA LYS A 119 19.63 1.04 -6.16
C LYS A 119 18.86 -0.12 -5.53
N TRP A 120 19.29 -0.62 -4.37
CA TRP A 120 18.58 -1.69 -3.65
C TRP A 120 17.20 -1.25 -3.17
N GLY A 121 17.03 0.03 -2.79
CA GLY A 121 15.75 0.55 -2.28
C GLY A 121 14.62 0.47 -3.30
N PHE A 122 14.96 0.59 -4.59
CA PHE A 122 14.02 0.39 -5.70
C PHE A 122 13.39 -1.01 -5.68
N TRP A 123 14.17 -2.05 -5.36
CA TRP A 123 13.70 -3.44 -5.34
C TRP A 123 12.90 -3.79 -4.08
N ILE A 124 13.02 -3.01 -3.02
CA ILE A 124 12.26 -3.20 -1.78
C ILE A 124 10.93 -2.44 -1.83
N SER A 125 10.89 -1.30 -2.51
CA SER A 125 9.70 -0.47 -2.57
C SER A 125 8.58 -1.19 -3.35
N PRO A 126 7.42 -1.50 -2.71
CA PRO A 126 6.28 -2.07 -3.41
C PRO A 126 5.72 -1.10 -4.47
N LEU A 127 5.94 0.21 -4.29
CA LEU A 127 5.48 1.23 -5.21
C LEU A 127 6.20 1.15 -6.56
N SER A 128 7.48 0.75 -6.60
CA SER A 128 8.20 0.55 -7.86
C SER A 128 7.52 -0.47 -8.76
N TYR A 129 7.12 -1.61 -8.17
CA TYR A 129 6.46 -2.68 -8.90
C TYR A 129 5.05 -2.28 -9.34
N ALA A 130 4.36 -1.51 -8.51
CA ALA A 130 3.08 -0.92 -8.87
C ALA A 130 3.19 -0.01 -10.09
N GLU A 131 4.11 0.96 -10.08
CA GLU A 131 4.29 1.89 -11.19
C GLU A 131 4.65 1.17 -12.48
N ILE A 132 5.57 0.19 -12.42
CA ILE A 132 5.92 -0.65 -13.58
C ILE A 132 4.69 -1.44 -14.05
N GLY A 133 3.93 -2.03 -13.13
CA GLY A 133 2.75 -2.83 -13.45
C GLY A 133 1.63 -2.01 -14.07
N LEU A 134 1.34 -0.83 -13.54
CA LEU A 134 0.32 0.09 -14.06
C LEU A 134 0.72 0.62 -15.44
N THR A 135 1.95 1.10 -15.57
CA THR A 135 2.53 1.61 -16.82
C THR A 135 2.55 0.50 -17.89
N GLY A 136 3.06 -0.68 -17.55
CA GLY A 136 3.10 -1.82 -18.47
C GLY A 136 1.69 -2.28 -18.88
N ASN A 137 0.74 -2.31 -17.94
CA ASN A 137 -0.64 -2.70 -18.24
C ASN A 137 -1.35 -1.69 -19.14
N GLU A 138 -1.07 -0.39 -19.05
CA GLU A 138 -1.74 0.61 -19.89
C GLU A 138 -1.02 0.84 -21.22
N PHE A 139 0.29 1.14 -21.21
CA PHE A 139 1.01 1.55 -22.42
C PHE A 139 1.25 0.40 -23.40
N LEU A 140 1.12 -0.86 -22.98
CA LEU A 140 1.10 -2.01 -23.89
C LEU A 140 -0.29 -2.26 -24.50
N ALA A 141 -1.27 -1.36 -24.33
CA ALA A 141 -2.56 -1.49 -24.98
C ALA A 141 -2.47 -1.13 -26.46
N SER A 142 -3.20 -1.88 -27.28
CA SER A 142 -3.32 -1.68 -28.74
C SER A 142 -3.72 -0.25 -29.11
N ARG A 143 -4.45 0.43 -28.22
CA ARG A 143 -4.86 1.82 -28.35
C ARG A 143 -3.68 2.81 -28.45
N TRP A 144 -2.58 2.54 -27.77
CA TRP A 144 -1.43 3.45 -27.67
C TRP A 144 -0.27 3.08 -28.60
N LEU A 145 -0.32 1.89 -29.22
CA LEU A 145 0.70 1.38 -30.15
C LEU A 145 0.54 1.92 -31.58
N LYS A 146 -0.04 3.12 -31.75
CA LYS A 146 -0.20 3.78 -33.05
C LYS A 146 0.90 4.80 -33.32
#